data_AF-A0AAW8DNU1-F1
#
_entry.id   AF-A0AAW8DNU1-F1
#
_cell.length_a   1.000
_cell.length_b   1.000
_cell.length_c   1.000
_cell.angle_alpha   90.00
_cell.angle_beta   90.00
_cell.angle_gamma   90.00
#
_symmetry.space_group_name_H-M   'P 1'
#
loop_
_entity.id
_entity.type
_entity.pdbx_description
1 polymer ?
#
loop_
_entity_poly.entity_id
_entity_poly.type
_entity_poly.pdbx_seq_one_letter_code
_entity_poly.pdbx_strand_id
1 'polypeptide(L)'
;MKNSHRTQHGAALIELALITPLLLLLTFITTEFGRAMYEYNTVTKSARDAVRYLSVQTPGTNITQARNLVVYGNTAGTGAPLARGLSLANVPAANCCTWQSAGADPIINTVTVRITGYTFHSLFPSVFGVNFADANGNIVFSDIAATMRAPS
;
A
#
# COMPACT_ATOMS: atom_id res chain seq x y z
N MET A 1 -22.26 -45.12 -41.32
CA MET A 1 -22.07 -44.54 -39.96
C MET A 1 -21.63 -43.10 -40.15
N LYS A 2 -22.49 -42.12 -39.84
CA LYS A 2 -22.29 -40.70 -40.23
C LYS A 2 -21.64 -39.98 -39.04
N ASN A 3 -20.34 -39.73 -39.13
CA ASN A 3 -19.53 -39.19 -38.04
C ASN A 3 -20.01 -37.79 -37.61
N SER A 4 -20.42 -37.69 -36.35
CA SER A 4 -20.91 -36.48 -35.70
C SER A 4 -19.77 -35.57 -35.21
N HIS A 5 -18.94 -35.05 -36.12
CA HIS A 5 -17.88 -34.11 -35.74
C HIS A 5 -18.37 -32.66 -35.54
N ARG A 6 -19.56 -32.29 -36.03
CA ARG A 6 -20.12 -30.92 -35.89
C ARG A 6 -20.69 -30.62 -34.51
N THR A 7 -21.08 -31.62 -33.72
CA THR A 7 -21.69 -31.41 -32.39
C THR A 7 -20.66 -31.18 -31.28
N GLN A 8 -19.42 -31.67 -31.42
CA GLN A 8 -18.38 -31.50 -30.39
C GLN A 8 -17.81 -30.07 -30.32
N HIS A 9 -17.84 -29.33 -31.43
CA HIS A 9 -17.35 -27.95 -31.47
C HIS A 9 -18.22 -26.97 -30.65
N GLY A 10 -19.55 -27.20 -30.62
CA GLY A 10 -20.46 -26.39 -29.81
C GLY A 10 -20.38 -26.69 -28.31
N ALA A 11 -20.17 -27.96 -27.94
CA ALA A 11 -19.99 -28.38 -26.55
C ALA A 11 -18.72 -27.77 -25.93
N ALA A 12 -17.60 -27.78 -26.66
CA ALA A 12 -16.33 -27.20 -26.19
C ALA A 12 -16.43 -25.68 -25.90
N LEU A 13 -17.20 -24.93 -26.71
CA LEU A 13 -17.44 -23.51 -26.46
C LEU A 13 -18.25 -23.27 -25.18
N ILE A 14 -19.22 -24.13 -24.88
CA ILE A 14 -20.04 -24.03 -23.66
C ILE A 14 -19.21 -24.37 -22.42
N GLU A 15 -18.40 -25.43 -22.49
CA GLU A 15 -17.48 -25.80 -21.40
C GLU A 15 -16.49 -24.65 -21.08
N LEU A 16 -15.90 -24.05 -22.12
CA LEU A 16 -15.03 -22.88 -21.94
C LEU A 16 -15.80 -21.69 -21.34
N ALA A 17 -17.02 -21.41 -21.80
CA ALA A 17 -17.84 -20.31 -21.29
C ALA A 17 -18.19 -20.48 -19.80
N LEU A 18 -18.34 -21.72 -19.32
CA LEU A 18 -18.58 -22.00 -17.90
C LEU A 18 -17.32 -21.86 -17.03
N ILE A 19 -16.15 -22.21 -17.55
CA ILE A 19 -14.87 -22.17 -16.80
C ILE A 19 -14.25 -20.76 -16.82
N THR A 20 -14.43 -20.01 -17.90
CA THR A 20 -13.88 -18.66 -18.09
C THR A 20 -14.21 -17.68 -16.95
N PRO A 21 -15.45 -17.56 -16.43
CA PRO A 21 -15.73 -16.64 -15.33
C PRO A 21 -14.93 -16.99 -14.06
N LEU A 22 -14.72 -18.29 -13.77
CA LEU A 22 -13.90 -18.74 -12.65
C LEU A 22 -12.42 -18.38 -12.84
N LEU A 23 -11.88 -18.61 -14.04
CA LEU A 23 -10.49 -18.26 -14.35
C LEU A 23 -10.24 -16.75 -14.30
N LEU A 24 -11.17 -15.95 -14.83
CA LEU A 24 -11.10 -14.49 -14.78
C LEU A 24 -11.19 -13.98 -13.34
N LEU A 25 -12.10 -14.53 -12.53
CA LEU A 25 -12.19 -14.22 -11.10
C LEU A 25 -10.85 -14.44 -10.40
N LEU A 26 -10.24 -15.61 -10.57
CA LEU A 26 -8.94 -15.92 -9.97
C LEU A 26 -7.82 -14.98 -10.47
N THR A 27 -7.83 -14.66 -11.76
CA THR A 27 -6.82 -13.78 -12.36
C THR A 27 -6.93 -12.36 -11.81
N PHE A 28 -8.15 -11.81 -11.70
CA PHE A 28 -8.35 -10.47 -11.15
C PHE A 28 -8.03 -10.41 -9.65
N ILE A 29 -8.47 -11.39 -8.85
CA ILE A 29 -8.15 -11.45 -7.42
C ILE A 29 -6.64 -11.48 -7.20
N THR A 30 -5.93 -12.38 -7.89
CA THR A 30 -4.47 -12.52 -7.72
C THR A 30 -3.71 -11.28 -8.20
N THR A 31 -4.15 -10.66 -9.29
CA THR A 31 -3.55 -9.43 -9.81
C THR A 31 -3.76 -8.25 -8.85
N GLU A 32 -4.98 -8.04 -8.36
CA GLU A 32 -5.28 -6.96 -7.40
C GLU A 32 -4.56 -7.18 -6.08
N PHE A 33 -4.53 -8.41 -5.57
CA PHE A 33 -3.79 -8.74 -4.36
C PHE A 33 -2.28 -8.47 -4.52
N GLY A 34 -1.69 -8.88 -5.65
CA GLY A 34 -0.28 -8.64 -5.95
C GLY A 34 0.06 -7.15 -5.98
N ARG A 35 -0.80 -6.33 -6.59
CA ARG A 35 -0.65 -4.86 -6.61
C ARG A 35 -0.79 -4.24 -5.22
N ALA A 36 -1.83 -4.63 -4.48
CA ALA A 36 -2.05 -4.14 -3.12
C ALA A 36 -0.84 -4.44 -2.22
N MET A 37 -0.30 -5.65 -2.31
CA MET A 37 0.90 -6.06 -1.58
C MET A 37 2.14 -5.28 -2.01
N TYR A 38 2.33 -5.03 -3.31
CA TYR A 38 3.43 -4.22 -3.82
C TYR A 38 3.39 -2.78 -3.28
N GLU A 39 2.21 -2.15 -3.33
CA GLU A 39 2.02 -0.79 -2.81
C GLU A 39 2.24 -0.73 -1.29
N TYR A 40 1.68 -1.68 -0.54
CA TYR A 40 1.87 -1.76 0.92
C TYR A 40 3.36 -1.86 1.31
N ASN A 41 4.13 -2.71 0.62
CA ASN A 41 5.56 -2.84 0.87
C ASN A 41 6.32 -1.56 0.49
N THR A 42 5.93 -0.89 -0.58
CA THR A 42 6.53 0.38 -1.01
C THR A 42 6.32 1.47 0.05
N VAL A 43 5.09 1.61 0.56
CA VAL A 43 4.76 2.57 1.63
C VAL A 43 5.46 2.22 2.95
N THR A 44 5.54 0.94 3.29
CA THR A 44 6.30 0.48 4.48
C THR A 44 7.79 0.79 4.35
N LYS A 45 8.35 0.63 3.16
CA LYS A 45 9.75 0.98 2.89
C LYS A 45 9.98 2.48 2.99
N SER A 46 9.09 3.31 2.44
CA SER A 46 9.24 4.77 2.53
C SER A 46 9.10 5.29 3.97
N ALA A 47 8.24 4.67 4.80
CA ALA A 47 8.18 4.95 6.24
C ALA A 47 9.53 4.68 6.93
N ARG A 48 10.18 3.55 6.60
CA ARG A 48 11.50 3.18 7.12
C ARG A 48 12.61 4.14 6.66
N ASP A 49 12.56 4.60 5.42
CA ASP A 49 13.52 5.59 4.91
C ASP A 49 13.33 6.96 5.57
N ALA A 50 12.09 7.38 5.80
CA ALA A 50 11.79 8.64 6.49
C ALA A 50 12.23 8.61 7.96
N VAL A 51 11.98 7.51 8.69
CA VAL A 51 12.44 7.40 10.07
C VAL A 51 13.97 7.30 10.17
N ARG A 52 14.63 6.63 9.22
CA ARG A 52 16.11 6.61 9.10
C ARG A 52 16.68 7.99 8.81
N TYR A 53 15.96 8.78 8.02
CA TYR A 53 16.34 10.16 7.79
C TYR A 53 16.22 10.97 9.09
N LEU A 54 15.10 10.88 9.82
CA LEU A 54 14.91 11.60 11.09
C LEU A 54 15.81 11.11 12.23
N SER A 55 16.24 9.85 12.22
CA SER A 55 17.09 9.27 13.28
C SER A 55 18.49 9.89 13.38
N VAL A 56 18.90 10.65 12.37
CA VAL A 56 20.18 11.39 12.36
C VAL A 56 19.98 12.91 12.45
N GLN A 57 18.73 13.38 12.48
CA GLN A 57 18.42 14.81 12.58
C GLN A 57 18.16 15.20 14.03
N THR A 58 18.37 16.49 14.32
CA THR A 58 17.95 17.07 15.59
C THR A 58 16.44 16.86 15.79
N PRO A 59 16.00 16.39 16.98
CA PRO A 59 14.57 16.19 17.26
C PRO A 59 13.72 17.42 16.92
N GLY A 60 12.55 17.21 16.31
CA GLY A 60 11.64 18.27 15.88
C GLY A 60 12.02 18.98 14.57
N THR A 61 13.19 18.68 13.99
CA THR A 61 13.64 19.31 12.74
C THR A 61 13.37 18.44 11.51
N ASN A 62 13.36 19.05 10.33
CA ASN A 62 13.26 18.40 9.03
C ASN A 62 12.04 17.47 8.80
N ILE A 63 10.94 17.75 9.52
CA ILE A 63 9.69 16.98 9.42
C ILE A 63 9.13 17.05 7.99
N THR A 64 9.19 18.23 7.35
CA THR A 64 8.70 18.40 5.97
C THR A 64 9.43 17.50 4.99
N GLN A 65 10.76 17.42 5.09
CA GLN A 65 11.59 16.57 4.24
C GLN A 65 11.30 15.08 4.50
N ALA A 66 11.09 14.69 5.76
CA ALA A 66 10.68 13.33 6.09
C ALA A 66 9.32 12.96 5.51
N ARG A 67 8.33 13.86 5.56
CA ARG A 67 7.02 13.68 4.93
C ARG A 67 7.14 13.55 3.42
N ASN A 68 7.97 14.38 2.81
CA ASN A 68 8.24 14.31 1.37
C ASN A 68 8.91 12.99 0.99
N LEU A 69 9.82 12.48 1.82
CA LEU A 69 10.42 11.15 1.63
C LEU A 69 9.37 10.04 1.67
N VAL A 70 8.40 10.11 2.59
CA VAL A 70 7.32 9.11 2.68
C VAL A 70 6.47 9.10 1.41
N VAL A 71 6.06 10.28 0.91
CA VAL A 71 5.10 10.39 -0.18
C VAL A 71 5.76 10.26 -1.55
N TYR A 72 6.91 10.90 -1.76
CA TYR A 72 7.55 11.06 -3.06
C TYR A 72 8.90 10.33 -3.18
N GLY A 73 9.41 9.76 -2.09
CA GLY A 73 10.73 9.09 -2.08
C GLY A 73 11.92 10.06 -2.19
N ASN A 74 11.70 11.37 -2.09
CA ASN A 74 12.76 12.39 -2.12
C ASN A 74 12.46 13.52 -1.13
N THR A 75 13.50 14.22 -0.67
CA THR A 75 13.35 15.31 0.31
C THR A 75 12.75 16.58 -0.29
N ALA A 76 12.86 16.78 -1.61
CA ALA A 76 12.35 17.96 -2.32
C ALA A 76 10.82 17.95 -2.50
N GLY A 77 10.17 16.79 -2.34
CA GLY A 77 8.72 16.64 -2.52
C GLY A 77 8.28 16.75 -3.98
N THR A 78 9.14 16.38 -4.93
CA THR A 78 8.87 16.49 -6.36
C THR A 78 8.49 15.15 -6.97
N GLY A 79 7.78 15.18 -8.09
CA GLY A 79 7.38 13.98 -8.83
C GLY A 79 6.04 13.38 -8.40
N ALA A 80 5.74 12.18 -8.88
CA ALA A 80 4.52 11.46 -8.55
C ALA A 80 4.66 10.76 -7.18
N PRO A 81 3.56 10.61 -6.42
CA PRO A 81 3.56 9.81 -5.20
C PRO A 81 3.99 8.35 -5.47
N LEU A 82 4.67 7.74 -4.49
CA LEU A 82 5.15 6.36 -4.55
C LEU A 82 4.03 5.33 -4.69
N ALA A 83 2.82 5.67 -4.24
CA ALA A 83 1.66 4.80 -4.32
C ALA A 83 0.39 5.63 -4.56
N ARG A 84 -0.62 5.02 -5.19
CA ARG A 84 -1.87 5.72 -5.54
C ARG A 84 -2.68 5.98 -4.28
N GLY A 85 -3.17 7.20 -4.11
CA GLY A 85 -3.90 7.59 -2.90
C GLY A 85 -3.00 7.95 -1.71
N LEU A 86 -1.66 7.82 -1.86
CA LEU A 86 -0.72 8.33 -0.88
C LEU A 86 -0.53 9.83 -1.09
N SER A 87 -0.73 10.59 -0.02
CA SER A 87 -0.59 12.04 -0.04
C SER A 87 -0.03 12.56 1.28
N LEU A 88 0.32 13.84 1.29
CA LEU A 88 0.75 14.54 2.50
C LEU A 88 -0.33 14.61 3.59
N ALA A 89 -1.59 14.33 3.27
CA ALA A 89 -2.69 14.21 4.24
C ALA A 89 -2.58 12.93 5.07
N ASN A 90 -2.02 11.86 4.51
CA ASN A 90 -1.79 10.59 5.23
C ASN A 90 -0.64 10.68 6.23
N VAL A 91 0.16 11.75 6.15
CA VAL A 91 1.32 11.97 7.00
C VAL A 91 1.22 13.40 7.58
N PRO A 92 0.29 13.65 8.51
CA PRO A 92 0.06 15.00 9.04
C PRO A 92 1.27 15.48 9.86
N ALA A 93 1.77 16.69 9.61
CA ALA A 93 2.99 17.19 10.26
C ALA A 93 2.93 17.21 11.80
N ALA A 94 1.73 17.36 12.37
CA ALA A 94 1.52 17.35 13.82
C ALA A 94 1.74 15.96 14.47
N ASN A 95 1.35 14.88 13.77
CA ASN A 95 1.29 13.53 14.34
C ASN A 95 2.11 12.50 13.58
N CYS A 96 2.75 12.87 12.47
CA CYS A 96 3.54 11.94 11.67
C CYS A 96 4.73 11.41 12.43
N CYS A 97 5.30 12.22 13.31
CA CYS A 97 6.67 12.11 13.72
C CYS A 97 6.73 12.42 15.20
N THR A 98 6.94 11.41 16.02
CA THR A 98 6.96 11.55 17.49
C THR A 98 8.32 11.14 18.02
N TRP A 99 8.86 11.94 18.94
CA TRP A 99 10.07 11.61 19.67
C TRP A 99 9.69 11.17 21.07
N GLN A 100 10.22 10.03 21.48
CA GLN A 100 9.99 9.48 22.80
C GLN A 100 11.32 9.12 23.42
N SER A 101 11.57 9.65 24.61
CA SER A 101 12.70 9.27 25.44
C SER A 101 12.23 8.24 26.48
N ALA A 102 12.93 7.11 26.55
CA ALA A 102 12.60 6.03 27.47
C ALA A 102 13.83 5.66 28.32
N GLY A 103 13.61 5.41 29.61
CA GLY A 103 14.60 4.90 30.56
C GLY A 103 15.22 5.95 31.49
N ALA A 104 15.91 5.45 32.51
CA ALA A 104 16.92 6.17 33.31
C ALA A 104 18.30 5.61 32.92
N ASP A 105 19.34 6.44 33.00
CA ASP A 105 20.63 6.30 32.32
C ASP A 105 21.07 4.87 31.90
N PRO A 106 21.35 4.63 30.59
CA PRO A 106 21.31 5.60 29.49
C PRO A 106 19.90 5.85 28.95
N ILE A 107 19.53 7.12 28.78
CA ILE A 107 18.27 7.52 28.13
C ILE A 107 18.30 7.08 26.65
N ILE A 108 17.28 6.34 26.21
CA ILE A 108 17.11 5.94 24.82
C ILE A 108 16.08 6.87 24.17
N ASN A 109 16.55 7.73 23.26
CA ASN A 109 15.65 8.51 22.42
C ASN A 109 15.22 7.68 21.21
N THR A 110 13.95 7.75 20.84
CA THR A 110 13.37 7.06 19.69
C THR A 110 12.55 8.03 18.87
N VAL A 111 12.50 7.82 17.56
CA VAL A 111 11.64 8.54 16.64
C VAL A 111 10.73 7.55 15.93
N THR A 112 9.44 7.83 15.89
CA THR A 112 8.43 7.03 15.18
C THR A 112 7.82 7.86 14.06
N VAL A 113 7.87 7.34 12.85
CA VAL A 113 7.12 7.85 11.69
C VAL A 113 5.86 7.03 11.50
N ARG A 114 4.69 7.68 11.39
CA ARG A 114 3.38 7.07 11.20
C ARG A 114 2.70 7.62 9.94
N ILE A 115 2.10 6.70 9.19
CA ILE A 115 1.25 6.95 8.03
C ILE A 115 -0.14 6.44 8.38
N THR A 116 -1.14 7.32 8.27
CA THR A 116 -2.52 7.05 8.70
C THR A 116 -3.49 7.15 7.53
N GLY A 117 -4.51 6.30 7.53
CA GLY A 117 -5.61 6.37 6.57
C GLY A 117 -5.19 6.18 5.11
N TYR A 118 -4.12 5.43 4.85
CA TYR A 118 -3.73 5.08 3.50
C TYR A 118 -4.69 4.02 2.94
N THR A 119 -5.24 4.30 1.75
CA THR A 119 -6.21 3.43 1.10
C THR A 119 -5.72 3.02 -0.28
N PHE A 120 -5.70 1.72 -0.55
CA PHE A 120 -5.45 1.20 -1.88
C PHE A 120 -6.71 1.33 -2.73
N HIS A 121 -6.60 1.97 -3.90
CA HIS A 121 -7.72 2.09 -4.82
C HIS A 121 -7.71 0.90 -5.78
N SER A 122 -8.69 0.01 -5.64
CA SER A 122 -8.82 -1.17 -6.49
C SER A 122 -9.22 -0.77 -7.90
N LEU A 123 -8.64 -1.43 -8.91
CA LEU A 123 -9.06 -1.26 -10.30
C LEU A 123 -10.30 -2.10 -10.63
N PHE A 124 -10.52 -3.16 -9.87
CA PHE A 124 -11.63 -4.09 -10.04
C PHE A 124 -12.35 -4.27 -8.70
N PRO A 125 -13.08 -3.23 -8.22
CA PRO A 125 -13.72 -3.27 -6.91
C PRO A 125 -14.79 -4.36 -6.80
N SER A 126 -15.33 -4.81 -7.94
CA SER A 126 -16.20 -5.97 -8.03
C SER A 126 -15.93 -6.78 -9.29
N VAL A 127 -16.01 -8.11 -9.19
CA VAL A 127 -15.92 -9.02 -10.34
C VAL A 127 -17.08 -10.02 -10.24
N PHE A 128 -17.90 -10.11 -11.28
CA PHE A 128 -19.07 -11.01 -11.35
C PHE A 128 -20.00 -10.95 -10.11
N GLY A 129 -20.20 -9.76 -9.55
CA GLY A 129 -21.07 -9.53 -8.38
C GLY A 129 -20.43 -9.80 -7.01
N VAL A 130 -19.17 -10.26 -6.99
CA VAL A 130 -18.37 -10.34 -5.75
C VAL A 130 -17.67 -9.00 -5.54
N ASN A 131 -17.90 -8.35 -4.40
CA ASN A 131 -17.24 -7.09 -4.02
C ASN A 131 -15.96 -7.37 -3.24
N PHE A 132 -14.86 -6.75 -3.64
CA PHE A 132 -13.52 -6.89 -3.04
C PHE A 132 -13.04 -5.62 -2.33
N ALA A 133 -13.81 -4.54 -2.43
CA ALA A 133 -13.48 -3.25 -1.88
C ALA A 133 -14.71 -2.63 -1.21
N ASP A 134 -14.50 -1.52 -0.50
CA ASP A 134 -15.59 -0.75 0.10
C ASP A 134 -16.50 -0.08 -0.97
N ALA A 135 -17.51 0.66 -0.51
CA ALA A 135 -18.45 1.36 -1.40
C ALA A 135 -17.79 2.39 -2.33
N ASN A 136 -16.56 2.82 -2.05
CA ASN A 136 -15.77 3.74 -2.86
C ASN A 136 -14.72 3.02 -3.72
N GLY A 137 -14.71 1.68 -3.71
CA GLY A 137 -13.73 0.87 -4.42
C GLY A 137 -12.35 0.83 -3.76
N ASN A 138 -12.26 1.13 -2.47
CA ASN A 138 -11.01 1.18 -1.74
C ASN A 138 -10.82 0.00 -0.78
N ILE A 139 -9.56 -0.38 -0.57
CA ILE A 139 -9.12 -1.29 0.49
C ILE A 139 -8.35 -0.43 1.50
N VAL A 140 -8.90 -0.33 2.71
CA VAL A 140 -8.30 0.47 3.80
C VAL A 140 -7.20 -0.34 4.47
N PHE A 141 -5.98 0.18 4.48
CA PHE A 141 -4.90 -0.41 5.27
C PHE A 141 -4.89 0.15 6.69
N SER A 142 -4.38 -0.65 7.63
CA SER A 142 -4.06 -0.18 8.97
C SER A 142 -2.94 0.85 8.93
N ASP A 143 -2.80 1.62 10.01
CA ASP A 143 -1.67 2.53 10.19
C ASP A 143 -0.33 1.81 9.96
N ILE A 144 0.53 2.42 9.16
CA ILE A 144 1.89 1.95 8.89
C ILE A 144 2.83 2.82 9.71
N ALA A 145 3.63 2.21 10.58
CA ALA A 145 4.58 2.94 11.40
C ALA A 145 5.96 2.26 11.41
N ALA A 146 7.00 3.09 11.53
CA ALA A 146 8.37 2.64 11.69
C ALA A 146 9.04 3.46 12.81
N THR A 147 9.79 2.78 13.69
CA THR A 147 10.48 3.40 14.82
C THR A 147 11.98 3.10 14.74
N MET A 148 12.82 4.09 15.00
CA MET A 148 14.27 3.95 15.13
C MET A 148 14.81 4.72 16.32
N ARG A 149 16.03 4.41 16.75
CA ARG A 149 16.76 5.18 17.75
C ARG A 149 17.07 6.57 17.19
N ALA A 150 16.76 7.61 17.92
CA ALA A 150 17.06 8.99 17.58
C ALA A 150 18.36 9.46 18.27
N PRO A 151 18.98 10.57 17.82
CA PRO A 151 20.11 11.15 18.52
C PRO A 151 19.66 11.63 19.91
N SER A 152 20.58 11.57 20.86
CA SER A 152 20.45 12.20 22.17
C SER A 152 20.48 13.72 22.05
#